data_AF-A0A481QPW2-F1
#
_entry.id   AF-A0A481QPW2-F1
#
_cell.length_a   1.000
_cell.length_b   1.000
_cell.length_c   1.000
_cell.angle_alpha   90.00
_cell.angle_beta   90.00
_cell.angle_gamma   90.00
#
_symmetry.space_group_name_H-M   'P 1'
#
loop_
_entity.id
_entity.type
_entity.pdbx_description
1 polymer ?
#
loop_
_entity_poly.entity_id
_entity_poly.type
_entity_poly.pdbx_seq_one_letter_code
_entity_poly.pdbx_strand_id
1 'polypeptide(L)'
;MADFLLYALLAGLALALVAGPLGSFVVWRRMAYFGDTLSHAALLGVALGFLLDVSPTVAVTVGCLLLAVLLVTLQQRQPLASDTLLGILAPSTLSLGLVVLSFMHEVRIDLMAYLFGDLLAISPTDLVWILGGSAAVLVLLVTLWRPLLAITVHEELAKVEGLPVAGLRMALMLLIAVVIAVAMKIVGVLLITSLLIIPAAAAQRHARSPEQMAVGASLLGMLAVCGGLALSWFKDTPAGPSIVVTAAALFLLSFVLPRRGV
;
A
#
# COMPACT_ATOMS: atom_id res chain seq x y z
N MET A 1 -13.73 22.66 -11.09
CA MET A 1 -13.79 21.31 -11.70
C MET A 1 -12.39 20.79 -12.03
N ALA A 2 -11.59 21.54 -12.78
CA ALA A 2 -10.22 21.15 -13.12
C ALA A 2 -9.30 20.97 -11.90
N ASP A 3 -9.49 21.77 -10.85
CA ASP A 3 -8.66 21.70 -9.64
C ASP A 3 -8.83 20.37 -8.88
N PHE A 4 -10.05 19.85 -8.79
CA PHE A 4 -10.33 18.55 -8.14
C PHE A 4 -9.66 17.39 -8.88
N LEU A 5 -9.74 17.39 -10.22
CA LEU A 5 -9.09 16.36 -11.04
C LEU A 5 -7.56 16.48 -10.96
N LEU A 6 -7.03 17.71 -10.91
CA LEU A 6 -5.60 17.95 -10.75
C LEU A 6 -5.10 17.44 -9.40
N TYR A 7 -5.83 17.68 -8.31
CA TYR A 7 -5.46 17.17 -6.98
C TYR A 7 -5.52 15.64 -6.92
N ALA A 8 -6.57 15.04 -7.47
CA ALA A 8 -6.68 13.58 -7.61
C ALA A 8 -5.52 12.99 -8.40
N LEU A 9 -5.16 13.62 -9.52
CA LEU A 9 -4.04 13.20 -10.36
C LEU A 9 -2.70 13.32 -9.63
N LEU A 10 -2.41 14.46 -9.01
CA LEU A 10 -1.16 14.68 -8.27
C LEU A 10 -1.03 13.72 -7.09
N ALA A 11 -2.10 13.51 -6.31
CA ALA A 11 -2.13 12.56 -5.22
C ALA A 11 -1.89 11.12 -5.71
N GLY A 12 -2.60 10.70 -6.76
CA GLY A 12 -2.46 9.37 -7.35
C GLY A 12 -1.07 9.13 -7.95
N LEU A 13 -0.49 10.12 -8.64
CA LEU A 13 0.87 10.04 -9.18
C LEU A 13 1.93 9.94 -8.08
N ALA A 14 1.79 10.73 -7.00
CA ALA A 14 2.70 10.68 -5.86
C ALA A 14 2.65 9.30 -5.17
N LEU A 15 1.46 8.76 -4.98
CA LEU A 15 1.28 7.42 -4.41
C LEU A 15 1.80 6.34 -5.35
N ALA A 16 1.54 6.42 -6.66
CA ALA A 16 2.07 5.47 -7.63
C ALA A 16 3.60 5.45 -7.67
N LEU A 17 4.23 6.62 -7.53
CA LEU A 17 5.70 6.75 -7.46
C LEU A 17 6.29 6.01 -6.25
N VAL A 18 5.62 6.02 -5.12
CA VAL A 18 6.08 5.34 -3.89
C VAL A 18 5.65 3.88 -3.86
N ALA A 19 4.46 3.57 -4.40
CA ALA A 19 3.91 2.24 -4.45
C ALA A 19 4.71 1.32 -5.38
N GLY A 20 5.29 1.84 -6.48
CA GLY A 20 6.11 1.03 -7.38
C GLY A 20 7.32 0.37 -6.69
N PRO A 21 8.22 1.14 -6.05
CA PRO A 21 9.39 0.60 -5.37
C PRO A 21 9.03 -0.25 -4.14
N LEU A 22 8.09 0.20 -3.29
CA LEU A 22 7.65 -0.59 -2.13
C LEU A 22 6.94 -1.89 -2.57
N GLY A 23 6.09 -1.79 -3.57
CA GLY A 23 5.42 -2.90 -4.21
C GLY A 23 6.39 -3.94 -4.77
N SER A 24 7.52 -3.49 -5.31
CA SER A 24 8.57 -4.38 -5.79
C SER A 24 9.15 -5.22 -4.65
N PHE A 25 9.42 -4.62 -3.48
CA PHE A 25 9.82 -5.37 -2.28
C PHE A 25 8.74 -6.31 -1.76
N VAL A 26 7.47 -5.89 -1.78
CA VAL A 26 6.33 -6.73 -1.40
C VAL A 26 6.28 -7.99 -2.27
N VAL A 27 6.43 -7.84 -3.59
CA VAL A 27 6.41 -8.95 -4.55
C VAL A 27 7.63 -9.86 -4.38
N TRP A 28 8.84 -9.32 -4.26
CA TRP A 28 10.06 -10.12 -4.07
C TRP A 28 10.03 -10.96 -2.79
N ARG A 29 9.49 -10.38 -1.72
CA ARG A 29 9.35 -11.06 -0.42
C ARG A 29 8.10 -11.93 -0.31
N ARG A 30 7.33 -12.08 -1.40
CA ARG A 30 6.07 -12.84 -1.46
C ARG A 30 5.01 -12.37 -0.46
N MET A 31 5.06 -11.11 -0.04
CA MET A 31 4.17 -10.55 0.98
C MET A 31 2.89 -9.95 0.35
N ALA A 32 2.32 -10.55 -0.69
CA ALA A 32 1.20 -9.97 -1.42
C ALA A 32 -0.01 -9.63 -0.51
N TYR A 33 -0.32 -10.49 0.46
CA TYR A 33 -1.42 -10.29 1.42
C TYR A 33 -1.13 -9.26 2.52
N PHE A 34 0.08 -8.70 2.58
CA PHE A 34 0.47 -7.72 3.60
C PHE A 34 -0.31 -6.41 3.48
N GLY A 35 -0.54 -5.95 2.24
CA GLY A 35 -1.36 -4.77 1.98
C GLY A 35 -2.80 -4.95 2.49
N ASP A 36 -3.40 -6.11 2.19
CA ASP A 36 -4.77 -6.42 2.60
C ASP A 36 -4.89 -6.54 4.13
N THR A 37 -3.92 -7.20 4.77
CA THR A 37 -3.89 -7.36 6.23
C THR A 37 -3.81 -6.00 6.93
N LEU A 38 -2.93 -5.11 6.47
CA LEU A 38 -2.83 -3.75 7.01
C LEU A 38 -4.09 -2.93 6.77
N SER A 39 -4.80 -3.19 5.68
CA SER A 39 -6.04 -2.49 5.37
C SER A 39 -7.19 -2.89 6.31
N HIS A 40 -7.29 -4.16 6.67
CA HIS A 40 -8.22 -4.61 7.72
C HIS A 40 -7.81 -4.08 9.11
N ALA A 41 -6.51 -3.99 9.39
CA ALA A 41 -5.98 -3.31 10.57
C ALA A 41 -6.39 -1.84 10.62
N ALA A 42 -6.37 -1.18 9.46
CA ALA A 42 -6.72 0.22 9.35
C ALA A 42 -8.21 0.43 9.66
N LEU A 43 -9.10 -0.45 9.17
CA LEU A 43 -10.52 -0.45 9.54
C LEU A 43 -10.74 -0.67 11.04
N LEU A 44 -10.00 -1.60 11.66
CA LEU A 44 -9.98 -1.75 13.12
C LEU A 44 -9.49 -0.46 13.81
N GLY A 45 -8.46 0.18 13.28
CA GLY A 45 -7.96 1.47 13.76
C GLY A 45 -9.01 2.58 13.69
N VAL A 46 -9.79 2.66 12.60
CA VAL A 46 -10.94 3.58 12.49
C VAL A 46 -11.97 3.29 13.58
N ALA A 47 -12.36 2.02 13.75
CA ALA A 47 -13.33 1.62 14.77
C ALA A 47 -12.86 1.99 16.19
N LEU A 48 -11.60 1.74 16.52
CA LEU A 48 -11.02 2.14 17.81
C LEU A 48 -10.89 3.67 17.95
N GLY A 49 -10.60 4.39 16.86
CA GLY A 49 -10.55 5.84 16.86
C GLY A 49 -11.89 6.46 17.26
N PHE A 50 -12.99 5.96 16.71
CA PHE A 50 -14.33 6.37 17.13
C PHE A 50 -14.66 5.98 18.58
N LEU A 51 -14.18 4.83 19.06
CA LEU A 51 -14.44 4.39 20.44
C LEU A 51 -13.76 5.28 21.47
N LEU A 52 -12.53 5.71 21.14
CA LEU A 52 -11.66 6.47 22.02
C LEU A 52 -11.78 7.99 21.81
N ASP A 53 -12.67 8.44 20.91
CA ASP A 53 -12.84 9.83 20.50
C ASP A 53 -11.52 10.49 20.02
N VAL A 54 -10.71 9.70 19.30
CA VAL A 54 -9.42 10.12 18.73
C VAL A 54 -9.58 10.34 17.22
N SER A 55 -8.84 11.31 16.67
CA SER A 55 -8.86 11.58 15.23
C SER A 55 -8.61 10.28 14.41
N PRO A 56 -9.45 9.97 13.40
CA PRO A 56 -9.35 8.73 12.64
C PRO A 56 -7.98 8.53 11.97
N THR A 57 -7.34 9.62 11.52
CA THR A 57 -6.02 9.56 10.89
C THR A 57 -4.95 9.03 11.84
N VAL A 58 -4.95 9.48 13.10
CA VAL A 58 -4.01 9.01 14.11
C VAL A 58 -4.32 7.56 14.48
N ALA A 59 -5.60 7.23 14.68
CA ALA A 59 -6.01 5.89 15.06
C ALA A 59 -5.69 4.83 13.98
N VAL A 60 -5.90 5.15 12.70
CA VAL A 60 -5.50 4.33 11.56
C VAL A 60 -3.99 4.14 11.53
N THR A 61 -3.23 5.24 11.61
CA THR A 61 -1.76 5.19 11.55
C THR A 61 -1.21 4.33 12.68
N VAL A 62 -1.65 4.56 13.91
CA VAL A 62 -1.23 3.78 15.08
C VAL A 62 -1.66 2.31 14.93
N GLY A 63 -2.88 2.04 14.47
CA GLY A 63 -3.37 0.68 14.24
C GLY A 63 -2.54 -0.10 13.22
N CYS A 64 -2.23 0.51 12.07
CA CYS A 64 -1.37 -0.08 11.06
C CYS A 64 0.06 -0.31 11.57
N LEU A 65 0.64 0.65 12.30
CA LEU A 65 1.98 0.52 12.89
C LEU A 65 2.02 -0.59 13.94
N LEU A 66 1.03 -0.65 14.84
CA LEU A 66 0.92 -1.70 15.85
C LEU A 66 0.81 -3.07 15.21
N LEU A 67 -0.03 -3.22 14.16
CA LEU A 67 -0.14 -4.50 13.46
C LEU A 67 1.15 -4.85 12.72
N ALA A 68 1.81 -3.90 12.07
CA ALA A 68 3.09 -4.13 11.40
C ALA A 68 4.15 -4.63 12.40
N VAL A 69 4.27 -3.98 13.56
CA VAL A 69 5.18 -4.41 14.63
C VAL A 69 4.80 -5.79 15.15
N LEU A 70 3.52 -6.04 15.43
CA LEU A 70 3.03 -7.35 15.87
C LEU A 70 3.40 -8.44 14.86
N LEU A 71 3.16 -8.20 13.58
CA LEU A 71 3.45 -9.14 12.51
C LEU A 71 4.95 -9.44 12.42
N VAL A 72 5.82 -8.42 12.47
CA VAL A 72 7.29 -8.64 12.50
C VAL A 72 7.69 -9.47 13.71
N THR A 73 7.16 -9.15 14.90
CA THR A 73 7.52 -9.87 16.13
C THR A 73 7.07 -11.33 16.09
N LEU A 74 5.89 -11.61 15.53
CA LEU A 74 5.39 -12.97 15.35
C LEU A 74 6.21 -13.74 14.32
N GLN A 75 6.58 -13.13 13.19
CA GLN A 75 7.45 -13.74 12.18
C GLN A 75 8.83 -14.11 12.74
N GLN A 76 9.35 -13.37 13.71
CA GLN A 76 10.65 -13.67 14.33
C GLN A 76 10.57 -14.78 15.38
N ARG A 77 9.41 -14.93 16.04
CA ARG A 77 9.26 -15.85 17.18
C ARG A 77 8.65 -17.20 16.81
N GLN A 78 7.87 -17.28 15.74
CA GLN A 78 7.11 -18.46 15.37
C GLN A 78 7.61 -19.05 14.05
N PRO A 79 7.77 -20.38 13.92
CA PRO A 79 8.14 -21.04 12.67
C PRO A 79 6.95 -21.14 11.69
N LEU A 80 6.04 -20.16 11.71
CA LEU A 80 4.88 -20.12 10.82
C LEU A 80 5.27 -19.45 9.50
N ALA A 81 4.73 -19.93 8.39
CA ALA A 81 4.88 -19.25 7.12
C ALA A 81 4.28 -17.85 7.21
N SER A 82 4.98 -16.84 6.67
CA SER A 82 4.53 -15.45 6.66
C SER A 82 3.12 -15.29 6.09
N ASP A 83 2.78 -16.06 5.06
CA ASP A 83 1.46 -16.06 4.42
C ASP A 83 0.37 -16.58 5.36
N THR A 84 0.69 -17.55 6.22
CA THR A 84 -0.24 -18.05 7.25
C THR A 84 -0.51 -16.99 8.30
N LEU A 85 0.51 -16.29 8.78
CA LEU A 85 0.33 -15.19 9.73
C LEU A 85 -0.53 -14.07 9.14
N LEU A 86 -0.27 -13.70 7.89
CA LEU A 86 -1.07 -12.72 7.15
C LEU A 86 -2.53 -13.17 7.01
N GLY A 87 -2.75 -14.41 6.58
CA GLY A 87 -4.08 -14.99 6.41
C GLY A 87 -4.88 -15.15 7.70
N ILE A 88 -4.22 -15.23 8.85
CA ILE A 88 -4.88 -15.22 10.17
C ILE A 88 -5.18 -13.79 10.61
N LEU A 89 -4.19 -12.90 10.55
CA LEU A 89 -4.30 -11.53 11.07
C LEU A 89 -5.34 -10.69 10.30
N ALA A 90 -5.45 -10.87 8.98
CA ALA A 90 -6.41 -10.14 8.15
C ALA A 90 -7.88 -10.31 8.61
N PRO A 91 -8.47 -11.52 8.61
CA PRO A 91 -9.85 -11.72 9.06
C PRO A 91 -10.01 -11.49 10.57
N SER A 92 -9.00 -11.77 11.39
CA SER A 92 -9.08 -11.50 12.84
C SER A 92 -9.20 -10.02 13.14
N THR A 93 -8.39 -9.16 12.51
CA THR A 93 -8.46 -7.71 12.73
C THR A 93 -9.76 -7.11 12.21
N LEU A 94 -10.23 -7.55 11.03
CA LEU A 94 -11.53 -7.12 10.52
C LEU A 94 -12.68 -7.52 11.47
N SER A 95 -12.70 -8.78 11.92
CA SER A 95 -13.73 -9.29 12.83
C SER A 95 -13.71 -8.53 14.16
N LEU A 96 -12.51 -8.26 14.71
CA LEU A 96 -12.36 -7.48 15.93
C LEU A 96 -12.85 -6.04 15.74
N GLY A 97 -12.55 -5.42 14.60
CA GLY A 97 -13.05 -4.09 14.26
C GLY A 97 -14.58 -4.04 14.18
N LEU A 98 -15.21 -5.04 13.57
CA LEU A 98 -16.67 -5.17 13.51
C LEU A 98 -17.30 -5.42 14.87
N VAL A 99 -16.66 -6.21 15.74
CA VAL A 99 -17.11 -6.40 17.14
C VAL A 99 -17.04 -5.08 17.89
N VAL A 100 -15.95 -4.31 17.78
CA VAL A 100 -15.83 -2.97 18.37
C VAL A 100 -16.95 -2.06 17.88
N LEU A 101 -17.22 -2.06 16.58
CA LEU A 101 -18.32 -1.30 15.97
C LEU A 101 -19.70 -1.70 16.48
N SER A 102 -19.92 -2.99 16.77
CA SER A 102 -21.22 -3.46 17.26
C SER A 102 -21.61 -2.86 18.63
N PHE A 103 -20.64 -2.37 19.40
CA PHE A 103 -20.91 -1.66 20.65
C PHE A 103 -21.36 -0.21 20.43
N MET A 104 -21.19 0.33 19.22
CA MET A 104 -21.55 1.70 18.85
C MET A 104 -22.90 1.76 18.13
N HIS A 105 -23.95 2.12 18.85
CA HIS A 105 -25.30 2.18 18.28
C HIS A 105 -25.55 3.44 17.43
N GLU A 106 -24.77 4.51 17.67
CA GLU A 106 -24.94 5.84 17.05
C GLU A 106 -24.02 6.07 15.84
N VAL A 107 -22.97 5.25 15.67
CA VAL A 107 -21.94 5.48 14.65
C VAL A 107 -22.19 4.61 13.41
N ARG A 108 -22.62 5.26 12.31
CA ARG A 108 -22.71 4.62 11.00
C ARG A 108 -21.41 4.85 10.23
N ILE A 109 -20.54 3.84 10.21
CA ILE A 109 -19.35 3.87 9.34
C ILE A 109 -19.75 3.44 7.94
N ASP A 110 -19.52 4.31 6.96
CA ASP A 110 -19.60 3.94 5.55
C ASP A 110 -18.33 3.19 5.14
N LEU A 111 -18.38 1.86 5.26
CA LEU A 111 -17.31 0.97 4.82
C LEU A 111 -16.98 1.15 3.33
N MET A 112 -17.96 1.49 2.49
CA MET A 112 -17.73 1.68 1.06
C MET A 112 -16.85 2.91 0.81
N ALA A 113 -17.09 4.00 1.55
CA ALA A 113 -16.26 5.18 1.49
C ALA A 113 -14.80 4.91 1.91
N TYR A 114 -14.55 4.03 2.89
CA TYR A 114 -13.18 3.66 3.28
C TYR A 114 -12.52 2.64 2.34
N LEU A 115 -13.30 1.75 1.73
CA LEU A 115 -12.80 0.75 0.78
C LEU A 115 -12.35 1.39 -0.53
N PHE A 116 -13.16 2.31 -1.07
CA PHE A 116 -12.95 2.92 -2.38
C PHE A 116 -12.37 4.34 -2.32
N GLY A 117 -12.45 5.00 -1.16
CA GLY A 117 -12.08 6.40 -1.01
C GLY A 117 -13.00 7.33 -1.80
N ASP A 118 -12.79 8.64 -1.64
CA ASP A 118 -13.27 9.64 -2.58
C ASP A 118 -12.10 10.47 -3.08
N LEU A 119 -11.51 9.98 -4.18
CA LEU A 119 -10.35 10.59 -4.80
C LEU A 119 -10.65 11.99 -5.38
N LEU A 120 -11.91 12.30 -5.64
CA LEU A 120 -12.32 13.58 -6.22
C LEU A 120 -12.56 14.65 -5.14
N ALA A 121 -12.86 14.24 -3.90
CA ALA A 121 -13.12 15.14 -2.77
C ALA A 121 -11.85 15.55 -1.98
N ILE A 122 -10.67 15.48 -2.60
CA ILE A 122 -9.39 15.78 -1.92
C ILE A 122 -9.28 17.26 -1.58
N SER A 123 -9.06 17.56 -0.31
CA SER A 123 -8.74 18.91 0.14
C SER A 123 -7.26 19.28 -0.15
N PRO A 124 -6.93 20.57 -0.30
CA PRO A 124 -5.54 21.01 -0.46
C PRO A 124 -4.64 20.57 0.70
N THR A 125 -5.18 20.52 1.92
CA THR A 125 -4.47 20.02 3.10
C THR A 125 -4.16 18.54 3.01
N ASP A 126 -5.11 17.72 2.53
CA ASP A 126 -4.90 16.29 2.33
C ASP A 126 -3.84 16.01 1.25
N LEU A 127 -3.82 16.83 0.18
CA LEU A 127 -2.79 16.74 -0.86
C LEU A 127 -1.38 17.01 -0.31
N VAL A 128 -1.21 18.02 0.55
CA VAL A 128 0.08 18.31 1.19
C VAL A 128 0.53 17.14 2.09
N TRP A 129 -0.39 16.52 2.83
CA TRP A 129 -0.08 15.33 3.64
C TRP A 129 0.35 14.14 2.78
N ILE A 130 -0.32 13.89 1.64
CA ILE A 130 0.09 12.82 0.71
C ILE A 130 1.45 13.11 0.11
N LEU A 131 1.67 14.32 -0.40
CA LEU A 131 2.93 14.68 -1.05
C LEU A 131 4.08 14.65 -0.04
N GLY A 132 3.89 15.21 1.15
CA GLY A 132 4.87 15.18 2.23
C GLY A 132 5.16 13.76 2.73
N GLY A 133 4.12 12.96 2.96
CA GLY A 133 4.25 11.55 3.38
C GLY A 133 4.93 10.68 2.33
N SER A 134 4.50 10.80 1.07
CA SER A 134 5.10 10.10 -0.07
C SER A 134 6.56 10.50 -0.26
N ALA A 135 6.87 11.80 -0.20
CA ALA A 135 8.25 12.28 -0.31
C ALA A 135 9.14 11.78 0.84
N ALA A 136 8.64 11.83 2.08
CA ALA A 136 9.38 11.34 3.24
C ALA A 136 9.68 9.84 3.13
N VAL A 137 8.69 9.04 2.71
CA VAL A 137 8.86 7.60 2.47
C VAL A 137 9.84 7.36 1.33
N LEU A 138 9.75 8.10 0.23
CA LEU A 138 10.65 7.96 -0.90
C LEU A 138 12.11 8.27 -0.51
N VAL A 139 12.33 9.35 0.26
CA VAL A 139 13.66 9.70 0.79
C VAL A 139 14.18 8.57 1.67
N LEU A 140 13.38 8.09 2.62
CA LEU A 140 13.81 7.00 3.50
C LEU A 140 14.09 5.73 2.70
N LEU A 141 13.27 5.41 1.71
CA LEU A 141 13.46 4.26 0.84
C LEU A 141 14.73 4.36 0.01
N VAL A 142 15.05 5.53 -0.55
CA VAL A 142 16.30 5.76 -1.27
C VAL A 142 17.52 5.59 -0.36
N THR A 143 17.45 6.10 0.88
CA THR A 143 18.54 5.94 1.85
C THR A 143 18.73 4.48 2.29
N LEU A 144 17.63 3.72 2.41
CA LEU A 144 17.64 2.32 2.81
C LEU A 144 17.66 1.34 1.63
N TRP A 145 17.77 1.82 0.38
CA TRP A 145 17.61 1.00 -0.82
C TRP A 145 18.60 -0.16 -0.86
N ARG A 146 19.90 0.15 -0.74
CA ARG A 146 20.98 -0.84 -0.76
C ARG A 146 20.85 -1.90 0.34
N PRO A 147 20.69 -1.54 1.64
CA PRO A 147 20.55 -2.55 2.68
C PRO A 147 19.25 -3.35 2.55
N LEU A 148 18.14 -2.74 2.11
CA LEU A 148 16.88 -3.46 1.84
C LEU A 148 17.01 -4.47 0.69
N LEU A 149 17.73 -4.13 -0.37
CA LEU A 149 18.04 -5.06 -1.45
C LEU A 149 18.92 -6.20 -0.97
N ALA A 150 19.99 -5.92 -0.22
CA ALA A 150 20.90 -6.93 0.32
C ALA A 150 20.15 -8.01 1.12
N ILE A 151 19.29 -7.59 2.05
CA ILE A 151 18.50 -8.53 2.86
C ILE A 151 17.41 -9.26 2.06
N THR A 152 17.03 -8.76 0.88
CA THR A 152 16.01 -9.39 0.01
C THR A 152 16.65 -10.40 -0.94
N VAL A 153 17.91 -10.20 -1.33
CA VAL A 153 18.67 -11.13 -2.17
C VAL A 153 19.22 -12.29 -1.35
N HIS A 154 19.98 -12.03 -0.28
CA HIS A 154 20.57 -13.05 0.59
C HIS A 154 20.58 -12.59 2.05
N GLU A 155 19.57 -13.02 2.80
CA GLU A 155 19.41 -12.63 4.21
C GLU A 155 20.56 -13.12 5.10
N GLU A 156 21.08 -14.33 4.87
CA GLU A 156 22.19 -14.89 5.64
C GLU A 156 23.50 -14.13 5.39
N LEU A 157 23.80 -13.82 4.13
CA LEU A 157 24.99 -13.06 3.76
C LEU A 157 24.95 -11.65 4.37
N ALA A 158 23.81 -10.97 4.26
CA ALA A 158 23.61 -9.66 4.88
C ALA A 158 23.82 -9.68 6.41
N LYS A 159 23.41 -10.77 7.07
CA LYS A 159 23.64 -10.97 8.51
C LYS A 159 25.12 -11.15 8.84
N VAL A 160 25.86 -11.88 7.99
CA VAL A 160 27.32 -12.06 8.13
C VAL A 160 28.06 -10.75 7.88
N GLU A 161 27.59 -9.93 6.94
CA GLU A 161 28.13 -8.58 6.67
C GLU A 161 27.81 -7.55 7.76
N GLY A 162 27.11 -7.95 8.84
CA GLY A 162 26.82 -7.10 9.98
C GLY A 162 25.61 -6.18 9.80
N LEU A 163 24.81 -6.37 8.74
CA LEU A 163 23.59 -5.57 8.55
C LEU A 163 22.53 -5.94 9.60
N PRO A 164 21.79 -4.96 10.16
CA PRO A 164 20.74 -5.20 11.15
C PRO A 164 19.47 -5.72 10.45
N VAL A 165 19.47 -6.99 10.02
CA VAL A 165 18.40 -7.62 9.23
C VAL A 165 17.01 -7.42 9.85
N ALA A 166 16.88 -7.64 11.16
CA ALA A 166 15.62 -7.47 11.88
C ALA A 166 15.12 -6.02 11.84
N GLY A 167 16.03 -5.05 12.01
CA GLY A 167 15.71 -3.62 11.94
C GLY A 167 15.33 -3.17 10.54
N LEU A 168 16.02 -3.66 9.50
CA LEU A 168 15.71 -3.36 8.11
C LEU A 168 14.36 -3.96 7.67
N ARG A 169 14.06 -5.19 8.11
CA ARG A 169 12.75 -5.82 7.89
C ARG A 169 11.64 -4.99 8.56
N MET A 170 11.85 -4.56 9.81
CA MET A 170 10.92 -3.68 10.51
C MET A 170 10.73 -2.36 9.76
N ALA A 171 11.82 -1.72 9.32
CA ALA A 171 11.76 -0.47 8.56
C ALA A 171 10.93 -0.60 7.28
N LEU A 172 11.12 -1.68 6.51
CA LEU A 172 10.31 -1.94 5.31
C LEU A 172 8.82 -2.07 5.64
N MET A 173 8.48 -2.85 6.67
CA MET A 173 7.08 -3.07 7.05
C MET A 173 6.42 -1.79 7.59
N LEU A 174 7.16 -0.99 8.35
CA LEU A 174 6.69 0.32 8.82
C LEU A 174 6.51 1.30 7.66
N LEU A 175 7.42 1.32 6.69
CA LEU A 175 7.29 2.15 5.49
C LEU A 175 6.00 1.83 4.71
N ILE A 176 5.74 0.54 4.48
CA ILE A 176 4.51 0.10 3.82
C ILE A 176 3.29 0.47 4.66
N ALA A 177 3.33 0.28 5.98
CA ALA A 177 2.25 0.64 6.89
C ALA A 177 1.92 2.14 6.87
N VAL A 178 2.94 3.01 6.88
CA VAL A 178 2.77 4.46 6.80
C VAL A 178 2.13 4.85 5.47
N VAL A 179 2.61 4.29 4.35
CA VAL A 179 2.04 4.59 3.02
C VAL A 179 0.58 4.16 2.95
N ILE A 180 0.24 2.97 3.44
CA ILE A 180 -1.14 2.48 3.45
C ILE A 180 -2.00 3.38 4.35
N ALA A 181 -1.53 3.73 5.55
CA ALA A 181 -2.28 4.60 6.47
C ALA A 181 -2.58 5.98 5.86
N VAL A 182 -1.58 6.61 5.22
CA VAL A 182 -1.75 7.92 4.57
C VAL A 182 -2.66 7.82 3.34
N ALA A 183 -2.50 6.78 2.53
CA ALA A 183 -3.28 6.59 1.32
C ALA A 183 -4.74 6.22 1.61
N MET A 184 -5.00 5.45 2.68
CA MET A 184 -6.32 4.89 2.99
C MET A 184 -7.41 5.96 3.07
N LYS A 185 -7.15 7.05 3.81
CA LYS A 185 -8.13 8.11 4.07
C LYS A 185 -8.67 8.74 2.77
N ILE A 186 -7.83 8.78 1.74
CA ILE A 186 -8.04 9.65 0.58
C ILE A 186 -8.34 8.83 -0.67
N VAL A 187 -7.56 7.77 -0.86
CA VAL A 187 -7.54 6.97 -2.08
C VAL A 187 -8.32 5.67 -1.92
N GLY A 188 -8.58 5.26 -0.67
CA GLY A 188 -9.21 4.01 -0.33
C GLY A 188 -8.21 2.86 -0.22
N VAL A 189 -8.59 1.92 0.64
CA VAL A 189 -7.86 0.66 0.89
C VAL A 189 -7.55 -0.09 -0.40
N LEU A 190 -8.57 -0.33 -1.23
CA LEU A 190 -8.45 -1.25 -2.35
C LEU A 190 -7.50 -0.72 -3.42
N LEU A 191 -7.48 0.59 -3.60
CA LEU A 191 -6.65 1.22 -4.60
C LEU A 191 -5.18 1.20 -4.20
N ILE A 192 -4.84 1.48 -2.94
CA ILE A 192 -3.42 1.45 -2.51
C ILE A 192 -2.84 0.04 -2.54
N THR A 193 -3.60 -0.99 -2.10
CA THR A 193 -3.12 -2.38 -2.15
C THR A 193 -2.95 -2.85 -3.59
N SER A 194 -3.89 -2.48 -4.47
CA SER A 194 -3.80 -2.76 -5.91
C SER A 194 -2.60 -2.08 -6.57
N LEU A 195 -2.33 -0.81 -6.27
CA LEU A 195 -1.19 -0.06 -6.80
C LEU A 195 0.17 -0.59 -6.29
N LEU A 196 0.21 -1.17 -5.09
CA LEU A 196 1.41 -1.83 -4.57
C LEU A 196 1.68 -3.16 -5.29
N ILE A 197 0.66 -3.92 -5.67
CA ILE A 197 0.85 -5.31 -6.15
C ILE A 197 0.83 -5.39 -7.67
N ILE A 198 -0.21 -4.85 -8.32
CA ILE A 198 -0.48 -5.10 -9.75
C ILE A 198 0.60 -4.50 -10.66
N PRO A 199 0.99 -3.22 -10.54
CA PRO A 199 2.05 -2.64 -11.36
C PRO A 199 3.42 -3.28 -11.10
N ALA A 200 3.71 -3.64 -9.85
CA ALA A 200 4.96 -4.32 -9.49
C ALA A 200 5.03 -5.71 -10.12
N ALA A 201 3.96 -6.49 -10.06
CA ALA A 201 3.88 -7.79 -10.71
C ALA A 201 3.99 -7.70 -12.25
N ALA A 202 3.38 -6.67 -12.86
CA ALA A 202 3.48 -6.41 -14.30
C ALA A 202 4.93 -6.05 -14.72
N ALA A 203 5.61 -5.22 -13.92
CA ALA A 203 6.98 -4.81 -14.16
C ALA A 203 7.98 -5.96 -13.95
N GLN A 204 7.74 -6.83 -12.97
CA GLN A 204 8.61 -7.97 -12.63
C GLN A 204 8.93 -8.84 -13.84
N ARG A 205 7.96 -9.06 -14.72
CA ARG A 205 8.13 -9.90 -15.92
C ARG A 205 9.16 -9.34 -16.91
N HIS A 206 9.38 -8.03 -16.93
CA HIS A 206 10.19 -7.34 -17.93
C HIS A 206 11.48 -6.72 -17.36
N ALA A 207 11.64 -6.75 -16.03
CA ALA A 207 12.76 -6.13 -15.35
C ALA A 207 13.98 -7.07 -15.27
N ARG A 208 15.17 -6.51 -15.50
CA ARG A 208 16.47 -7.20 -15.38
C ARG A 208 17.23 -6.80 -14.13
N SER A 209 16.91 -5.65 -13.54
CA SER A 209 17.46 -5.19 -12.27
C SER A 209 16.37 -4.76 -11.31
N PRO A 210 16.63 -4.76 -9.98
CA PRO A 210 15.70 -4.26 -8.97
C PRO A 210 15.26 -2.82 -9.23
N GLU A 211 16.18 -1.95 -9.65
CA GLU A 211 15.92 -0.55 -9.97
C GLU A 211 15.00 -0.43 -11.20
N GLN A 212 15.25 -1.25 -12.23
CA GLN A 212 14.41 -1.27 -13.43
C GLN A 212 12.99 -1.71 -13.09
N MET A 213 12.83 -2.68 -12.18
CA MET A 213 11.51 -3.10 -11.70
C MET A 213 10.80 -2.00 -10.94
N ALA A 214 11.49 -1.32 -10.02
CA ALA A 214 10.91 -0.25 -9.21
C ALA A 214 10.45 0.95 -10.06
N VAL A 215 11.29 1.38 -11.01
CA VAL A 215 10.94 2.44 -11.97
C VAL A 215 9.81 1.98 -12.89
N GLY A 216 9.89 0.76 -13.43
CA GLY A 216 8.85 0.19 -14.29
C GLY A 216 7.49 0.08 -13.58
N ALA A 217 7.48 -0.35 -12.32
CA ALA A 217 6.29 -0.45 -11.49
C ALA A 217 5.67 0.93 -11.22
N SER A 218 6.52 1.93 -10.95
CA SER A 218 6.08 3.32 -10.75
C SER A 218 5.43 3.87 -12.02
N LEU A 219 6.06 3.68 -13.18
CA LEU A 219 5.54 4.15 -14.46
C LEU A 219 4.22 3.46 -14.82
N LEU A 220 4.12 2.14 -14.63
CA LEU A 220 2.87 1.42 -14.85
C LEU A 220 1.77 1.86 -13.88
N GLY A 221 2.12 2.15 -12.62
CA GLY A 221 1.20 2.71 -11.64
C GLY A 221 0.70 4.09 -12.05
N MET A 222 1.59 4.97 -12.51
CA MET A 222 1.21 6.29 -13.01
C MET A 222 0.30 6.21 -14.23
N LEU A 223 0.61 5.31 -15.17
CA LEU A 223 -0.24 5.05 -16.33
C LEU A 223 -1.62 4.52 -15.91
N ALA A 224 -1.68 3.65 -14.90
CA ALA A 224 -2.95 3.16 -14.36
C ALA A 224 -3.76 4.29 -13.72
N VAL A 225 -3.12 5.20 -12.97
CA VAL A 225 -3.77 6.37 -12.37
C VAL A 225 -4.32 7.29 -13.45
N CYS A 226 -3.49 7.66 -14.44
CA CYS A 226 -3.92 8.50 -15.55
C CYS A 226 -5.07 7.88 -16.35
N GLY A 227 -4.97 6.60 -16.71
CA GLY A 227 -6.00 5.90 -17.47
C GLY A 227 -7.30 5.69 -16.67
N GLY A 228 -7.19 5.38 -15.39
CA GLY A 228 -8.35 5.21 -14.51
C GLY A 228 -9.08 6.52 -14.23
N LEU A 229 -8.35 7.62 -14.03
CA LEU A 229 -8.92 8.96 -13.91
C LEU A 229 -9.56 9.43 -15.22
N ALA A 230 -8.93 9.16 -16.37
CA ALA A 230 -9.53 9.44 -17.67
C ALA A 230 -10.84 8.66 -17.87
N LEU A 231 -10.88 7.37 -17.51
CA LEU A 231 -12.09 6.55 -17.59
C LEU A 231 -13.20 7.10 -16.68
N SER A 232 -12.84 7.46 -15.44
CA SER A 232 -13.75 8.09 -14.48
C SER A 232 -14.34 9.38 -15.03
N TRP A 233 -13.53 10.21 -15.68
CA TRP A 233 -13.97 11.47 -16.30
C TRP A 233 -14.93 11.28 -17.47
N PHE A 234 -14.72 10.27 -18.33
CA PHE A 234 -15.55 10.06 -19.52
C PHE A 234 -16.79 9.20 -19.28
N LYS A 235 -16.79 8.36 -18.24
CA LYS A 235 -17.84 7.35 -18.00
C LYS A 235 -18.55 7.51 -16.64
N ASP A 236 -18.23 8.57 -15.88
CA ASP A 236 -18.74 8.82 -14.52
C ASP A 236 -18.60 7.61 -13.59
N THR A 237 -17.56 6.80 -13.79
CA THR A 237 -17.26 5.65 -12.94
C THR A 237 -16.46 6.07 -11.71
N PRO A 238 -16.57 5.35 -10.57
CA PRO A 238 -15.75 5.63 -9.39
C PRO A 238 -14.25 5.57 -9.71
N ALA A 239 -13.50 6.62 -9.33
CA ALA A 239 -12.10 6.78 -9.67
C ALA A 239 -11.22 5.62 -9.16
N GLY A 240 -11.39 5.21 -7.90
CA GLY A 240 -10.65 4.11 -7.28
C GLY A 240 -10.71 2.80 -8.09
N PRO A 241 -11.91 2.19 -8.24
CA PRO A 241 -12.11 1.01 -9.08
C PRO A 241 -11.63 1.17 -10.52
N SER A 242 -11.81 2.34 -11.13
CA SER A 242 -11.38 2.59 -12.52
C SER A 242 -9.85 2.48 -12.66
N ILE A 243 -9.10 2.96 -11.67
CA ILE A 243 -7.64 2.81 -11.64
C ILE A 243 -7.23 1.35 -11.45
N VAL A 244 -7.90 0.60 -10.57
CA VAL A 244 -7.63 -0.84 -10.37
C VAL A 244 -7.88 -1.63 -11.66
N VAL A 245 -9.00 -1.39 -12.34
CA VAL A 245 -9.32 -2.02 -13.63
C VAL A 245 -8.27 -1.68 -14.68
N THR A 246 -7.82 -0.42 -14.73
CA THR A 246 -6.75 0.00 -15.65
C THR A 246 -5.42 -0.69 -15.33
N ALA A 247 -5.04 -0.78 -14.05
CA ALA A 247 -3.84 -1.50 -13.62
C ALA A 247 -3.92 -2.99 -14.00
N ALA A 248 -5.08 -3.62 -13.78
CA ALA A 248 -5.31 -5.03 -14.15
C ALA A 248 -5.21 -5.22 -15.67
N ALA A 249 -5.76 -4.30 -16.47
CA ALA A 249 -5.63 -4.34 -17.93
C ALA A 249 -4.17 -4.22 -18.37
N LEU A 250 -3.39 -3.29 -17.78
CA LEU A 250 -1.95 -3.15 -18.03
C LEU A 250 -1.18 -4.42 -17.65
N PHE A 251 -1.54 -5.05 -16.52
CA PHE A 251 -0.98 -6.32 -16.12
C PHE A 251 -1.27 -7.43 -17.13
N LEU A 252 -2.52 -7.57 -17.60
CA LEU A 252 -2.86 -8.55 -18.64
C LEU A 252 -2.14 -8.28 -19.96
N LEU A 253 -2.03 -7.01 -20.38
CA LEU A 253 -1.25 -6.62 -21.57
C LEU A 253 0.23 -7.01 -21.45
N SER A 254 0.79 -6.95 -20.24
CA SER A 254 2.16 -7.40 -19.97
C SER A 254 2.36 -8.91 -20.24
N PHE A 255 1.29 -9.73 -20.23
CA PHE A 255 1.38 -11.15 -20.60
C PHE A 255 1.43 -11.39 -22.09
N VAL A 256 0.80 -10.52 -22.88
CA VAL A 256 0.75 -10.59 -24.34
C VAL A 256 2.08 -10.12 -24.94
N LEU A 257 2.76 -9.17 -24.30
CA LEU A 257 4.10 -8.75 -24.68
C LEU A 257 5.08 -9.93 -24.51
N PRO A 258 5.91 -10.23 -25.53
CA PRO A 258 6.86 -11.33 -25.46
C PRO A 258 7.79 -11.12 -24.26
N ARG A 259 7.98 -12.18 -23.45
CA ARG A 259 9.01 -12.17 -22.41
C ARG A 259 10.32 -11.79 -23.08
N ARG A 260 10.90 -10.64 -22.72
CA ARG A 260 12.27 -10.34 -23.09
C ARG A 260 13.14 -11.29 -22.29
N GLY A 261 13.53 -12.39 -22.95
CA GLY A 261 14.40 -13.41 -22.38
C GLY A 261 15.62 -12.79 -21.71
N VAL A 262 15.98 -13.40 -20.58
CA VAL A 262 17.34 -13.35 -20.04
C VAL A 262 18.22 -14.14 -21.01
#